data_AF-A0AAW6SU06-F1
#
_entry.id   AF-A0AAW6SU06-F1
#
_cell.length_a   1.000
_cell.length_b   1.000
_cell.length_c   1.000
_cell.angle_alpha   90.00
_cell.angle_beta   90.00
_cell.angle_gamma   90.00
#
_symmetry.space_group_name_H-M   'P 1'
#
loop_
_entity.id
_entity.type
_entity.pdbx_description
1 polymer ?
#
loop_
_entity_poly.entity_id
_entity_poly.type
_entity_poly.pdbx_seq_one_letter_code
_entity_poly.pdbx_strand_id
1 'polypeptide(L)' 'MSQLMEQQIRNLSDTGIELLYHDVINRIGSHTIGGNPDPNYIKKQESILTLMQEELERRASK' A
#
# COMPACT_ATOMS: atom_id res chain seq x y z
N MET A 1 7.66 5.44 8.51
CA MET A 1 6.47 6.05 7.88
C MET A 1 5.73 6.88 8.92
N SER A 2 4.92 7.88 8.54
CA SER A 2 4.28 8.79 9.50
C SER A 2 3.00 8.18 10.08
N GLN A 3 2.72 8.43 11.37
CA GLN A 3 1.47 8.03 12.04
C GLN A 3 0.20 8.51 11.31
N LEU A 4 0.30 9.65 10.62
CA LEU A 4 -0.79 10.21 9.82
C LEU A 4 -1.20 9.27 8.67
N MET A 5 -0.24 8.64 8.00
CA MET A 5 -0.52 7.74 6.87
C MET A 5 -1.24 6.47 7.34
N GLU A 6 -0.80 5.90 8.46
CA GLU A 6 -1.46 4.75 9.07
C GLU A 6 -2.91 5.07 9.46
N GLN A 7 -3.13 6.25 10.07
CA GLN A 7 -4.48 6.70 10.41
C GLN A 7 -5.36 6.92 9.17
N GLN A 8 -4.80 7.44 8.08
CA GLN A 8 -5.52 7.59 6.81
C GLN A 8 -5.92 6.23 6.23
N ILE A 9 -5.03 5.23 6.24
CA ILE A 9 -5.32 3.87 5.76
C ILE A 9 -6.43 3.22 6.62
N ARG A 10 -6.37 3.36 7.94
CA ARG A 10 -7.41 2.85 8.86
C ARG A 10 -8.80 3.45 8.62
N ASN A 11 -8.85 4.68 8.14
CA ASN A 11 -10.09 5.39 7.86
C ASN A 11 -10.68 5.10 6.47
N LEU A 12 -9.99 4.33 5.62
CA LEU A 12 -10.53 3.93 4.32
C LEU A 12 -11.72 2.98 4.49
N SER A 13 -12.69 3.07 3.59
CA SER A 13 -13.71 2.02 3.42
C SER A 13 -13.06 0.72 2.92
N ASP A 14 -13.80 -0.39 2.97
CA ASP A 14 -13.31 -1.68 2.46
C ASP A 14 -12.98 -1.59 0.95
N THR A 15 -13.84 -0.93 0.17
CA THR A 15 -13.55 -0.64 -1.24
C THR A 15 -12.35 0.29 -1.39
N GLY A 16 -12.18 1.27 -0.50
CA GLY A 16 -11.06 2.21 -0.57
C GLY A 16 -9.70 1.54 -0.34
N ILE A 17 -9.64 0.63 0.62
CA ILE A 17 -8.40 -0.12 0.91
C ILE A 17 -8.09 -1.13 -0.22
N GLU A 18 -9.10 -1.76 -0.82
CA GLU A 18 -8.93 -2.64 -1.99
C GLU A 18 -8.43 -1.87 -3.23
N LEU A 19 -9.00 -0.70 -3.51
CA LEU A 19 -8.54 0.16 -4.61
C LEU A 19 -7.09 0.61 -4.43
N LEU A 20 -6.73 1.00 -3.21
CA LEU A 20 -5.35 1.36 -2.88
C LEU A 20 -4.40 0.15 -3.07
N TYR A 21 -4.86 -1.08 -2.82
CA TYR A 21 -4.04 -2.28 -2.93
C TYR A 21 -3.64 -2.49 -4.39
N HIS A 22 -4.64 -2.44 -5.28
CA HIS A 22 -4.40 -2.56 -6.71
C HIS A 22 -3.51 -1.43 -7.25
N ASP A 23 -3.69 -0.19 -6.79
CA ASP A 23 -2.84 0.94 -7.18
C ASP A 23 -1.38 0.73 -6.76
N VAL A 24 -1.13 0.32 -5.52
CA VAL A 24 0.23 0.07 -5.00
C VAL A 24 0.91 -1.06 -5.77
N ILE A 25 0.22 -2.17 -6.03
CA ILE A 25 0.75 -3.29 -6.83
C ILE A 25 1.08 -2.83 -8.26
N ASN A 26 0.18 -2.07 -8.89
CA ASN A 26 0.41 -1.55 -10.25
C ASN A 26 1.60 -0.59 -10.30
N ARG A 27 1.81 0.23 -9.27
CA ARG A 27 2.97 1.15 -9.17
C ARG A 27 4.29 0.41 -9.03
N ILE A 28 4.33 -0.63 -8.20
CA ILE A 28 5.51 -1.49 -8.06
C ILE A 28 5.80 -2.18 -9.40
N GLY A 29 4.78 -2.79 -10.01
CA GLY A 29 4.91 -3.46 -11.30
C GLY A 29 5.38 -2.52 -12.42
N SER A 30 4.77 -1.34 -12.55
CA SER A 30 5.09 -0.38 -13.61
C SER A 30 6.51 0.20 -13.50
N HIS A 31 7.03 0.40 -12.28
CA HIS A 31 8.41 0.85 -12.09
C HIS A 31 9.43 -0.28 -12.28
N THR A 32 9.00 -1.54 -12.21
CA THR A 32 9.85 -2.70 -12.45
C THR A 32 9.92 -3.05 -13.95
N ILE A 33 8.81 -2.90 -14.68
CA ILE A 33 8.70 -3.17 -16.13
C ILE A 33 9.05 -1.89 -16.90
N GLY A 34 10.33 -1.52 -16.91
CA GLY A 34 10.79 -0.31 -17.61
C GLY A 34 12.29 -0.05 -17.60
N GLY A 35 13.08 -0.86 -16.88
CA GLY A 35 14.54 -0.85 -16.98
C GLY A 35 15.28 0.15 -16.08
N ASN A 36 14.57 0.95 -15.27
CA ASN A 36 15.21 1.74 -14.21
C ASN A 36 14.31 1.90 -12.96
N PRO A 37 14.02 0.81 -12.24
CA PRO A 37 13.28 0.88 -10.98
C PRO A 37 14.03 1.75 -9.97
N ASP A 38 13.38 2.79 -9.43
CA ASP A 38 13.90 3.53 -8.27
C ASP A 38 13.66 2.68 -7.00
N PRO A 39 14.71 2.13 -6.36
CA PRO A 39 14.55 1.29 -5.19
C PRO A 39 13.93 2.02 -4.00
N ASN A 40 14.17 3.34 -3.87
CA ASN A 40 13.58 4.13 -2.81
C ASN A 40 12.08 4.35 -3.04
N TYR A 41 11.66 4.48 -4.30
CA TYR A 41 10.26 4.53 -4.66
C TYR A 41 9.57 3.19 -4.35
N ILE A 42 10.16 2.07 -4.80
CA ILE A 42 9.61 0.73 -4.56
C ILE A 42 9.48 0.47 -3.06
N LYS A 43 10.52 0.75 -2.28
CA LYS A 43 10.50 0.58 -0.82
C LYS A 43 9.40 1.41 -0.14
N LYS A 44 9.09 2.60 -0.65
CA LYS A 44 7.95 3.40 -0.18
C LYS A 44 6.62 2.72 -0.51
N GLN A 45 6.45 2.20 -1.72
CA GLN A 45 5.23 1.47 -2.10
C GLN A 45 5.05 0.20 -1.24
N GLU A 46 6.14 -0.55 -1.01
CA GLU A 46 6.13 -1.73 -0.13
C GLU A 46 5.72 -1.38 1.30
N SER A 47 6.20 -0.25 1.84
CA SER A 47 5.80 0.19 3.18
C SER A 47 4.31 0.56 3.29
N ILE A 48 3.72 1.08 2.21
CA ILE A 48 2.27 1.33 2.13
C ILE A 48 1.53 -0.02 2.06
N LEU A 49 2.02 -0.94 1.23
CA LEU A 49 1.45 -2.28 1.09
C LEU A 49 1.39 -3.02 2.45
N THR A 50 2.46 -2.95 3.24
CA THR A 50 2.49 -3.57 4.58
C THR A 50 1.41 -3.00 5.49
N LEU A 51 1.27 -1.67 5.58
CA LEU A 51 0.25 -1.03 6.43
C LEU A 51 -1.17 -1.42 6.02
N MET A 52 -1.40 -1.63 4.73
CA MET A 52 -2.69 -2.07 4.22
C MET A 52 -2.98 -3.52 4.55
N GLN A 53 -1.99 -4.40 4.42
CA GLN A 53 -2.11 -5.81 4.78
C GLN A 53 -2.42 -5.95 6.27
N GLU A 54 -1.70 -5.23 7.13
CA GLU A 54 -1.97 -5.18 8.58
C GLU A 54 -3.41 -4.72 8.87
N GLU A 55 -3.91 -3.70 8.16
CA GLU A 55 -5.28 -3.22 8.35
C GLU A 55 -6.34 -4.21 7.84
N LEU A 56 -6.10 -4.89 6.71
CA LEU A 56 -6.98 -5.93 6.19
C LEU A 56 -7.05 -7.12 7.16
N GLU A 57 -5.91 -7.57 7.68
CA GLU A 57 -5.84 -8.63 8.70
C GLU A 57 -6.59 -8.24 9.98
N ARG A 58 -6.43 -6.99 10.42
CA ARG A 58 -7.16 -6.45 11.57
C ARG A 58 -8.68 -6.42 11.33
N ARG A 59 -9.14 -6.11 10.13
CA ARG A 59 -10.58 -6.13 9.78
C ARG A 59 -11.13 -7.55 9.71
N ALA A 60 -10.36 -8.49 9.18
CA ALA A 60 -10.76 -9.90 9.10
C ALA A 60 -10.80 -10.60 10.47
N SER A 61 -10.05 -10.08 11.45
CA SER A 61 -9.99 -10.62 12.81
C SER A 61 -11.08 -10.06 13.76
N LYS A 62 -12.03 -9.29 13.25
CA LYS A 62 -13.19 -8.77 14.00
C LYS A 62 -14.42 -9.63 13.76
#